data_AF-A0A402CH80-F1
#
_entry.id   AF-A0A402CH80-F1
#
_cell.length_a   1.000
_cell.length_b   1.000
_cell.length_c   1.000
_cell.angle_alpha   90.00
_cell.angle_beta   90.00
_cell.angle_gamma   90.00
#
_symmetry.space_group_name_H-M   'P 1'
#
loop_
_entity.id
_entity.type
_entity.pdbx_description
1 polymer ?
#
loop_
_entity_poly.entity_id
_entity_poly.type
_entity_poly.pdbx_seq_one_letter_code
_entity_poly.pdbx_strand_id
1 'polypeptide(L)'
;MSQVLSQKTTTSQKQFRAAMRRLPTSVVVSAVLDDAPIGMVVGTFSSVSMDPLLVGFFGDHRSSTLEPLLETDQWSFSDRQDQPRPGLVGTRGIVMRSLAVPYAMSPVPSARR
;
A
#
# COMPACT_ATOMS: atom_id res chain seq x y z
N MET A 1 32.16 -31.92 -14.41
CA MET A 1 30.76 -31.51 -14.14
C MET A 1 30.82 -30.19 -13.40
N SER A 2 30.31 -29.11 -13.99
CA SER A 2 30.45 -27.72 -13.52
C SER A 2 29.76 -27.45 -12.19
N GLN A 3 30.49 -26.82 -11.27
CA GLN A 3 29.96 -26.27 -10.04
C GLN A 3 29.34 -24.89 -10.34
N VAL A 4 28.01 -24.79 -10.21
CA VAL A 4 27.30 -23.51 -10.36
C VAL A 4 27.49 -22.72 -9.07
N LEU A 5 28.31 -21.67 -9.11
CA LEU A 5 28.51 -20.73 -8.01
C LEU A 5 27.22 -19.93 -7.78
N SER A 6 26.48 -20.26 -6.73
CA SER A 6 25.38 -19.44 -6.21
C SER A 6 25.95 -18.15 -5.60
N GLN A 7 26.14 -17.12 -6.42
CA GLN A 7 26.53 -15.80 -5.92
C GLN A 7 25.35 -15.16 -5.17
N LYS A 8 25.49 -15.04 -3.85
CA LYS A 8 24.57 -14.28 -3.00
C LYS A 8 24.98 -12.81 -3.04
N THR A 9 24.40 -12.04 -3.95
CA THR A 9 24.67 -10.59 -4.07
C THR A 9 24.01 -9.85 -2.91
N THR A 10 24.80 -9.38 -1.95
CA THR A 10 24.31 -8.57 -0.82
C THR A 10 24.00 -7.15 -1.30
N THR A 11 22.75 -6.87 -1.65
CA THR A 11 22.28 -5.51 -1.99
C THR A 11 22.14 -4.66 -0.73
N SER A 12 22.74 -3.46 -0.71
CA SER A 12 22.58 -2.53 0.43
C SER A 12 21.22 -1.83 0.43
N GLN A 13 20.70 -1.45 1.60
CA GLN A 13 19.42 -0.73 1.72
C GLN A 13 19.38 0.56 0.86
N LYS A 14 20.50 1.28 0.75
CA LYS A 14 20.58 2.50 -0.07
C LYS A 14 20.44 2.20 -1.55
N GLN A 15 21.08 1.13 -2.04
CA GLN A 15 20.97 0.70 -3.43
C GLN A 15 19.57 0.18 -3.75
N PHE A 16 18.97 -0.60 -2.85
CA PHE A 16 17.58 -1.06 -2.98
C PHE A 16 16.62 0.14 -3.05
N ARG A 17 16.70 1.09 -2.11
CA ARG A 17 15.88 2.31 -2.14
C ARG A 17 16.10 3.13 -3.43
N ALA A 18 17.33 3.22 -3.91
CA ALA A 18 17.64 3.94 -5.16
C ALA A 18 16.99 3.27 -6.38
N ALA A 19 16.99 1.94 -6.45
CA ALA A 19 16.29 1.21 -7.51
C ALA A 19 14.77 1.39 -7.41
N MET A 20 14.21 1.26 -6.19
CA MET A 20 12.77 1.36 -5.95
C MET A 20 12.19 2.76 -6.20
N ARG A 21 13.00 3.83 -6.09
CA ARG A 21 12.57 5.21 -6.40
C ARG A 21 12.10 5.42 -7.85
N ARG A 22 12.42 4.51 -8.76
CA ARG A 22 11.97 4.56 -10.17
C ARG A 22 10.57 3.99 -10.37
N LEU A 23 10.04 3.24 -9.39
CA LEU A 23 8.70 2.70 -9.48
C LEU A 23 7.69 3.84 -9.28
N PRO A 24 6.75 4.03 -10.21
CA PRO A 24 5.76 5.09 -10.10
C PRO A 24 4.91 4.84 -8.85
N THR A 25 4.74 5.88 -8.02
CA THR A 25 3.70 5.85 -7.00
C THR A 25 2.37 6.13 -7.70
N SER A 26 1.41 5.22 -7.59
CA SER A 26 0.21 5.24 -8.41
C SER A 26 -1.00 5.81 -7.66
N VAL A 27 -1.18 5.48 -6.38
CA VAL A 27 -2.46 5.65 -5.69
C VAL A 27 -2.30 6.31 -4.31
N VAL A 28 -3.33 7.06 -3.93
CA VAL A 28 -3.59 7.57 -2.58
C VAL A 28 -4.70 6.73 -1.98
N VAL A 29 -4.46 6.21 -0.78
CA VAL A 29 -5.50 5.57 0.06
C VAL A 29 -5.94 6.59 1.09
N SER A 30 -7.24 6.82 1.22
CA SER A 30 -7.78 7.77 2.21
C SER A 30 -9.04 7.24 2.88
N ALA A 31 -9.25 7.65 4.11
CA ALA A 31 -10.45 7.39 4.90
C ALA A 31 -10.84 8.65 5.70
N VAL A 32 -11.99 8.62 6.36
CA VAL A 32 -12.40 9.64 7.33
C VAL A 32 -12.39 8.99 8.71
N LEU A 33 -11.67 9.59 9.65
CA LEU A 33 -11.62 9.20 11.05
C LEU A 33 -11.91 10.46 11.89
N ASP A 34 -12.89 10.38 12.79
CA ASP A 34 -13.31 11.51 13.65
C ASP A 34 -13.56 12.81 12.86
N ASP A 35 -14.32 12.71 11.76
CA ASP A 35 -14.61 13.81 10.82
C ASP A 35 -13.38 14.45 10.13
N ALA A 36 -12.18 13.87 10.32
CA ALA A 36 -10.95 14.32 9.71
C ALA A 36 -10.47 13.36 8.60
N PRO A 37 -10.03 13.86 7.43
CA PRO A 37 -9.46 13.02 6.40
C PRO A 37 -8.08 12.51 6.83
N ILE A 38 -7.90 11.20 6.75
CA ILE A 38 -6.60 10.53 6.91
C ILE A 38 -6.24 9.83 5.60
N GLY A 39 -4.96 9.77 5.26
CA GLY A 39 -4.56 9.08 4.04
C GLY A 39 -3.06 8.95 3.85
N MET A 40 -2.69 7.98 3.03
CA MET A 40 -1.30 7.69 2.70
C MET A 40 -1.11 7.40 1.22
N VAL A 41 0.07 7.76 0.72
CA VAL A 41 0.51 7.42 -0.64
C VAL A 41 1.06 6.00 -0.66
N VAL A 42 0.57 5.19 -1.58
CA VAL A 42 1.05 3.82 -1.79
C VAL A 42 1.50 3.61 -3.23
N GLY A 43 2.63 2.92 -3.40
CA GLY A 43 3.10 2.43 -4.70
C GLY A 43 2.71 0.97 -4.97
N THR A 44 1.98 0.34 -4.04
CA THR A 44 1.74 -1.10 -3.98
C THR A 44 0.27 -1.48 -4.21
N PHE A 45 -0.53 -0.56 -4.74
CA PHE A 45 -1.92 -0.81 -5.06
C PHE A 45 -2.05 -1.86 -6.17
N SER A 46 -2.79 -2.93 -5.90
CA SER A 46 -3.06 -4.00 -6.86
C SER A 46 -4.50 -4.51 -6.76
N SER A 47 -5.07 -4.87 -7.90
CA SER A 47 -6.27 -5.72 -7.93
C SER A 47 -5.91 -7.13 -7.45
N VAL A 48 -6.79 -7.75 -6.68
CA VAL A 48 -6.61 -9.07 -6.06
C VAL A 48 -7.62 -10.08 -6.63
N SER A 49 -8.89 -9.68 -6.74
CA SER A 49 -9.95 -10.52 -7.31
C SER A 49 -10.99 -9.65 -8.00
N MET A 50 -11.68 -10.22 -8.99
CA MET A 50 -12.82 -9.58 -9.66
C MET A 50 -14.17 -10.15 -9.20
N ASP A 51 -14.17 -11.31 -8.55
CA ASP A 51 -15.35 -11.90 -7.93
C ASP A 51 -14.95 -12.59 -6.62
N PRO A 52 -15.19 -11.97 -5.45
CA PRO A 52 -15.67 -10.60 -5.27
C PRO A 52 -14.63 -9.57 -5.76
N LEU A 53 -15.07 -8.34 -6.08
CA LEU A 53 -14.15 -7.24 -6.39
C LEU A 53 -13.26 -6.98 -5.16
N LEU A 54 -11.96 -7.23 -5.26
CA LEU A 54 -10.98 -7.04 -4.18
C LEU A 54 -9.75 -6.32 -4.72
N VAL A 55 -9.25 -5.37 -3.93
CA VAL A 55 -7.97 -4.69 -4.14
C VAL A 55 -7.18 -4.71 -2.84
N GLY A 56 -5.87 -4.49 -2.94
CA GLY A 56 -4.99 -4.47 -1.77
C GLY A 56 -3.80 -3.54 -1.97
N PHE A 57 -3.15 -3.22 -0.85
CA PHE A 57 -1.90 -2.48 -0.82
C PHE A 57 -1.02 -2.99 0.33
N PHE A 58 0.26 -2.65 0.31
CA PHE A 58 1.19 -2.94 1.39
C PHE A 58 1.55 -1.63 2.13
N GLY A 59 1.11 -1.52 3.38
CA GLY A 59 1.51 -0.45 4.30
C GLY A 59 2.70 -0.86 5.16
N ASP A 60 3.58 0.10 5.48
CA ASP A 60 4.63 -0.13 6.47
C ASP A 60 4.03 -0.05 7.89
N HIS A 61 4.25 -1.08 8.71
CA HIS A 61 3.87 -1.10 10.14
C HIS A 61 4.43 0.07 10.95
N ARG A 62 5.48 0.75 10.47
CA ARG A 62 6.02 1.97 11.10
C ARG A 62 5.29 3.25 10.70
N SER A 63 4.30 3.16 9.80
CA SER A 63 3.49 4.30 9.40
C SER A 63 2.50 4.64 10.50
N SER A 64 2.55 5.87 10.99
CA SER A 64 1.56 6.42 11.91
C SER A 64 0.17 6.60 11.30
N THR A 65 0.02 6.40 9.99
CA THR A 65 -1.27 6.51 9.28
C THR A 65 -1.92 5.15 9.04
N LEU A 66 -1.14 4.06 9.02
CA LEU A 66 -1.67 2.73 8.69
C LEU A 66 -2.65 2.24 9.76
N GLU A 67 -2.28 2.28 11.05
CA GLU A 67 -3.14 1.84 12.15
C GLU A 67 -4.49 2.59 12.17
N PRO A 68 -4.53 3.94 12.19
CA PRO A 68 -5.78 4.69 12.12
C PRO A 68 -6.63 4.38 10.88
N LEU A 69 -5.99 4.13 9.73
CA LEU A 69 -6.70 3.77 8.50
C LEU A 69 -7.37 2.40 8.63
N LEU A 70 -6.72 1.43 9.27
CA LEU A 70 -7.26 0.08 9.49
C LEU A 70 -8.43 0.05 10.49
N GLU A 71 -8.53 1.04 11.37
CA GLU A 71 -9.68 1.21 12.29
C GLU A 71 -10.94 1.70 11.57
N THR A 72 -10.82 2.21 10.34
CA THR A 72 -11.98 2.67 9.55
C THR A 72 -12.60 1.54 8.71
N ASP A 73 -13.92 1.57 8.59
CA ASP A 73 -14.70 0.59 7.82
C ASP A 73 -14.73 0.86 6.31
N GLN A 74 -14.34 2.06 5.87
CA GLN A 74 -14.43 2.47 4.47
C GLN A 74 -13.21 3.24 4.03
N TRP A 75 -12.65 2.82 2.90
CA TRP A 75 -11.51 3.48 2.28
C TRP A 75 -11.87 3.93 0.87
N SER A 76 -11.23 5.00 0.42
CA SER A 76 -11.26 5.49 -0.94
C SER A 76 -9.86 5.39 -1.55
N PHE A 77 -9.80 4.93 -2.80
CA PHE A 77 -8.57 4.87 -3.57
C PHE A 77 -8.65 5.85 -4.74
N SER A 78 -7.69 6.76 -4.83
CA SER A 78 -7.59 7.72 -5.93
C SER A 78 -6.21 7.63 -6.57
N ASP A 79 -6.13 7.66 -7.90
CA ASP A 79 -4.82 7.80 -8.53
C ASP A 79 -4.28 9.22 -8.29
N ARG A 80 -2.96 9.38 -8.24
CA ARG A 80 -2.34 10.71 -8.02
C ARG A 80 -2.55 11.69 -9.17
N GLN A 81 -2.84 11.16 -10.36
CA GLN A 81 -3.02 11.95 -11.58
C GLN A 81 -4.48 12.42 -11.74
N ASP A 82 -5.38 12.05 -10.81
CA ASP A 82 -6.79 12.39 -10.85
C ASP A 82 -6.94 13.91 -10.59
N GLN A 83 -6.93 14.67 -11.69
CA GLN A 83 -7.13 16.10 -11.65
C GLN A 83 -8.62 16.42 -11.44
N PRO A 84 -8.95 17.44 -10.63
CA PRO A 84 -10.33 17.89 -10.48
C PRO A 84 -10.87 18.30 -11.84
N ARG A 85 -11.96 17.64 -12.27
CA ARG A 85 -12.63 17.98 -13.52
C ARG A 85 -13.55 19.19 -13.29
N PRO A 86 -13.54 20.19 -14.19
CA PRO A 86 -14.48 21.29 -14.10
C PRO A 86 -15.93 20.78 -14.06
N GLY A 87 -16.68 21.16 -13.01
CA GLY A 87 -18.10 20.82 -12.87
C GLY A 87 -18.43 19.53 -12.11
N LEU A 88 -17.44 18.78 -11.61
CA LEU A 88 -17.69 17.61 -10.76
C LEU A 88 -17.32 17.92 -9.30
N VAL A 89 -18.32 17.92 -8.41
CA VAL A 89 -18.11 17.99 -6.96
C VAL A 89 -18.06 16.56 -6.42
N GLY A 90 -16.87 16.09 -6.03
CA GLY A 90 -16.66 14.77 -5.42
C GLY A 90 -15.47 14.01 -6.02
N THR A 91 -14.89 13.11 -5.22
CA THR A 91 -13.75 12.27 -5.63
C THR A 91 -14.24 11.06 -6.42
N ARG A 92 -13.59 10.73 -7.54
CA ARG A 92 -13.84 9.49 -8.32
C ARG A 92 -13.21 8.25 -7.67
N GLY A 93 -12.97 8.29 -6.36
CA GLY A 93 -12.30 7.22 -5.67
C GLY A 93 -13.11 5.93 -5.75
N ILE A 94 -12.44 4.80 -5.94
CA ILE A 94 -13.09 3.51 -5.68
C ILE A 94 -13.31 3.47 -4.17
N VAL A 95 -14.57 3.63 -3.74
CA VAL A 95 -14.96 3.46 -2.35
C VAL A 95 -15.14 1.97 -2.12
N MET A 96 -14.34 1.43 -1.21
CA MET A 96 -14.39 0.03 -0.85
C MET A 96 -14.61 -0.10 0.65
N ARG A 97 -15.49 -1.03 1.03
CA ARG A 97 -15.64 -1.41 2.43
C ARG A 97 -14.44 -2.26 2.83
N SER A 98 -13.93 -2.04 4.03
CA SER A 98 -12.93 -2.89 4.63
C SER A 98 -13.46 -4.33 4.67
N LEU A 99 -12.84 -5.19 3.88
CA LEU A 99 -12.90 -6.63 4.08
C LEU A 99 -11.66 -6.96 4.90
N ALA A 100 -11.79 -6.85 6.21
CA ALA A 100 -10.77 -7.33 7.13
C ALA A 100 -10.65 -8.84 6.93
N VAL A 101 -9.82 -9.26 5.98
CA VAL A 101 -9.28 -10.62 5.96
C VAL A 101 -8.31 -10.63 7.13
N PRO A 102 -8.57 -11.40 8.21
CA PRO A 102 -7.70 -11.40 9.37
C PRO A 102 -6.32 -11.88 8.95
N TYR A 103 -5.40 -10.93 8.73
CA TYR A 103 -4.01 -11.23 8.51
C TYR A 103 -3.38 -11.43 9.89
N ALA A 104 -3.43 -12.67 10.39
CA ALA A 104 -2.65 -13.07 11.55
C ALA A 104 -1.16 -13.05 11.13
N MET A 105 -0.48 -11.91 11.33
CA MET A 105 0.98 -11.87 11.26
C MET A 105 1.52 -12.78 12.36
N SER A 106 2.01 -13.96 11.99
CA SER A 106 2.96 -14.68 12.83
C SER A 106 4.14 -13.72 13.09
N PRO A 107 4.61 -13.58 14.34
CA PRO A 107 5.74 -12.71 14.65
C PRO A 107 6.92 -13.11 13.78
N VAL A 108 7.40 -12.17 12.94
CA VAL A 108 8.66 -12.33 12.22
C VAL A 108 9.75 -12.32 13.29
N PRO A 109 10.57 -13.38 13.43
CA PRO A 109 11.65 -13.39 14.41
C PRO A 109 12.56 -12.19 14.11
N SER A 110 12.68 -11.29 15.07
CA SER A 110 13.63 -10.19 15.00
C SER A 110 15.03 -10.80 14.88
N ALA A 111 15.66 -10.60 13.72
CA ALA A 111 17.06 -10.94 13.53
C ALA A 111 17.88 -10.13 14.53
N ARG A 112 18.25 -10.78 15.63
CA ARG A 112 19.11 -10.24 16.69
C ARG A 112 20.45 -9.90 16.03
N ARG A 113 20.87 -8.64 16.19
CA ARG A 113 22.21 -8.16 15.79
C ARG A 113 23.29 -8.86 16.60
#